data_AF-A0A7V1Q3U2-F1
#
_entry.id   AF-A0A7V1Q3U2-F1
#
_cell.length_a   1.000
_cell.length_b   1.000
_cell.length_c   1.000
_cell.angle_alpha   90.00
_cell.angle_beta   90.00
_cell.angle_gamma   90.00
#
_symmetry.space_group_name_H-M   'P 1'
#
loop_
_entity.id
_entity.type
_entity.pdbx_description
1 polymer ?
#
loop_
_entity_poly.entity_id
_entity_poly.type
_entity_poly.pdbx_seq_one_letter_code
_entity_poly.pdbx_strand_id
1 'polypeptide(L)'
;MNEAIYRQKREAMYRAAKEFADRARDLPFVDEVVLFGSLASGDPYPDDIDLAVFLNDTDDVSTLAKYARKMSSVTHAWEVLVFSSQQKHLGHICYRKECPVHSRDCLVPGCGDISFVQVLRGYTFRPEVFLSSPYQVLWSRHQPSLFDAWRERMGITQQRSPELLEPIMLTCVECGREFEFSVPQQKYFREMGFVPPKRCEDCLIARDERRLLEEGWL
;
A
#
# COMPACT_ATOMS: atom_id res chain seq x y z
N MET A 1 -6.07 -17.69 16.78
CA MET A 1 -4.87 -16.90 17.17
C MET A 1 -4.50 -15.88 16.08
N ASN A 2 -4.60 -16.21 14.79
CA ASN A 2 -4.26 -15.30 13.68
C ASN A 2 -5.23 -14.11 13.49
N GLU A 3 -6.54 -14.30 13.60
CA GLU A 3 -7.52 -13.24 13.24
C GLU A 3 -7.41 -11.97 14.11
N ALA A 4 -7.16 -12.12 15.41
CA ALA A 4 -6.97 -11.00 16.32
C ALA A 4 -5.72 -10.16 15.97
N ILE A 5 -4.64 -10.82 15.54
CA ILE A 5 -3.39 -10.17 15.10
C ILE A 5 -3.65 -9.35 13.85
N TYR A 6 -4.35 -9.91 12.86
CA TYR A 6 -4.69 -9.19 11.63
C TYR A 6 -5.62 -8.01 11.86
N ARG A 7 -6.62 -8.17 12.75
CA ARG A 7 -7.47 -7.07 13.19
C ARG A 7 -6.66 -5.94 13.82
N GLN A 8 -5.77 -6.27 14.75
CA GLN A 8 -4.89 -5.29 15.40
C GLN A 8 -3.97 -4.59 14.40
N LYS A 9 -3.40 -5.34 13.43
CA LYS A 9 -2.57 -4.78 12.35
C LYS A 9 -3.37 -3.80 11.49
N ARG A 10 -4.57 -4.19 11.05
CA ARG A 10 -5.47 -3.33 10.28
C ARG A 10 -5.81 -2.05 11.04
N GLU A 11 -6.18 -2.16 12.31
CA GLU A 11 -6.49 -1.01 13.17
C GLU A 11 -5.27 -0.09 13.36
N ALA A 12 -4.06 -0.65 13.48
CA ALA A 12 -2.83 0.15 13.56
C ALA A 12 -2.56 0.89 12.25
N MET A 13 -2.69 0.21 11.10
CA MET A 13 -2.54 0.82 9.77
C MET A 13 -3.55 1.95 9.53
N TYR A 14 -4.82 1.71 9.85
CA TYR A 14 -5.87 2.72 9.70
C TYR A 14 -5.64 3.93 10.61
N ARG A 15 -5.20 3.72 11.86
CA ARG A 15 -4.81 4.82 12.76
C ARG A 15 -3.62 5.62 12.22
N ALA A 16 -2.62 4.97 11.63
CA ALA A 16 -1.49 5.65 11.01
C ALA A 16 -1.93 6.53 9.82
N ALA A 17 -2.84 6.03 8.97
CA ALA A 17 -3.42 6.80 7.87
C ALA A 17 -4.21 8.02 8.36
N LYS A 18 -5.01 7.87 9.43
CA LYS A 18 -5.72 8.99 10.07
C LYS A 18 -4.75 10.00 10.69
N GLU A 19 -3.72 9.56 11.41
CA GLU A 19 -2.71 10.46 11.98
C GLU A 19 -1.96 11.23 10.89
N PHE A 20 -1.65 10.58 9.76
CA PHE A 20 -1.08 11.26 8.60
C PHE A 20 -2.03 12.35 8.08
N ALA A 21 -3.30 12.03 7.84
CA ALA A 21 -4.29 12.98 7.35
C ALA A 21 -4.51 14.15 8.33
N ASP A 22 -4.57 13.87 9.64
CA ASP A 22 -4.75 14.87 10.69
C ASP A 22 -3.58 15.86 10.78
N ARG A 23 -2.36 15.44 10.42
CA ARG A 23 -1.20 16.35 10.33
C ARG A 23 -1.14 17.08 9.00
N ALA A 24 -1.47 16.38 7.91
CA ALA A 24 -1.42 16.93 6.57
C ALA A 24 -2.45 18.04 6.37
N ARG A 25 -3.63 17.96 7.00
CA ARG A 25 -4.71 18.96 6.89
C ARG A 25 -4.31 20.37 7.34
N ASP A 26 -3.34 20.45 8.27
CA ASP A 26 -2.87 21.71 8.84
C ASP A 26 -1.81 22.37 7.94
N LEU A 27 -1.36 21.68 6.88
CA LEU A 27 -0.49 22.23 5.86
C LEU A 27 -1.33 23.04 4.86
N PRO A 28 -1.00 24.32 4.61
CA PRO A 28 -1.83 25.20 3.77
C PRO A 28 -1.86 24.77 2.30
N PHE A 29 -0.82 24.07 1.84
CA PHE A 29 -0.70 23.58 0.47
C PHE A 29 -1.42 22.25 0.23
N VAL A 30 -1.98 21.61 1.27
CA VAL A 30 -2.77 20.38 1.15
C VAL A 30 -4.25 20.73 1.08
N ASP A 31 -4.89 20.28 0.02
CA ASP A 31 -6.32 20.45 -0.25
C ASP A 31 -7.15 19.26 0.20
N GLU A 32 -6.61 18.04 0.08
CA GLU A 32 -7.37 16.82 0.36
C GLU A 32 -6.46 15.62 0.64
N VAL A 33 -6.92 14.72 1.51
CA VAL A 33 -6.30 13.42 1.78
C VAL A 33 -7.35 12.32 1.68
N VAL A 34 -7.06 11.33 0.84
CA VAL A 34 -7.93 10.18 0.57
C VAL A 34 -7.18 8.89 0.89
N LEU A 35 -7.79 8.03 1.69
CA LEU A 35 -7.37 6.63 1.85
C LEU A 35 -8.03 5.81 0.75
N PHE A 36 -7.29 4.97 0.04
CA PHE A 36 -7.84 4.09 -0.99
C PHE A 36 -7.31 2.66 -0.86
N GLY A 37 -7.76 1.77 -1.74
CA GLY A 37 -7.27 0.39 -1.80
C GLY A 37 -7.84 -0.53 -0.72
N SER A 38 -7.07 -1.56 -0.37
CA SER A 38 -7.52 -2.66 0.50
C SER A 38 -7.89 -2.16 1.91
N LEU A 39 -7.11 -1.24 2.48
CA LEU A 39 -7.36 -0.69 3.81
C LEU A 39 -8.59 0.22 3.89
N ALA A 40 -8.91 0.93 2.79
CA ALA A 40 -10.15 1.70 2.68
C ALA A 40 -11.40 0.82 2.61
N SER A 41 -11.22 -0.45 2.27
CA SER A 41 -12.30 -1.42 2.14
C SER A 41 -12.57 -2.17 3.47
N GLY A 42 -13.56 -3.05 3.45
CA GLY A 42 -13.84 -3.99 4.54
C GLY A 42 -12.86 -5.16 4.65
N ASP A 43 -11.79 -5.20 3.84
CA ASP A 43 -10.81 -6.29 3.85
C ASP A 43 -10.17 -6.46 5.25
N PRO A 44 -10.28 -7.65 5.86
CA PRO A 44 -9.66 -7.95 7.15
C PRO A 44 -8.13 -8.08 7.09
N TYR A 45 -7.56 -8.26 5.89
CA TYR A 45 -6.14 -8.49 5.64
C TYR A 45 -5.57 -7.47 4.65
N PRO A 46 -5.59 -6.16 4.96
CA PRO A 46 -5.04 -5.15 4.07
C PRO A 46 -3.54 -5.35 3.86
N ASP A 47 -3.09 -5.09 2.64
CA ASP A 47 -1.71 -5.33 2.20
C ASP A 47 -0.82 -4.14 2.63
N ASP A 48 -1.26 -2.93 2.32
CA ASP A 48 -0.55 -1.66 2.47
C ASP A 48 -1.47 -0.50 2.94
N ILE A 49 -0.85 0.66 3.20
CA ILE A 49 -1.54 1.93 3.41
C ILE A 49 -1.43 2.75 2.12
N ASP A 50 -2.49 2.80 1.33
CA ASP A 50 -2.55 3.61 0.11
C ASP A 50 -3.26 4.94 0.35
N LEU A 51 -2.53 6.04 0.18
CA LEU A 51 -3.04 7.40 0.34
C LEU A 51 -2.89 8.20 -0.95
N ALA A 52 -3.86 9.05 -1.24
CA ALA A 52 -3.76 10.08 -2.26
C ALA A 52 -3.85 11.45 -1.58
N VAL A 53 -2.96 12.36 -1.96
CA VAL A 53 -2.94 13.73 -1.45
C VAL A 53 -3.02 14.70 -2.62
N PHE A 54 -3.96 15.65 -2.53
CA PHE A 54 -4.12 16.72 -3.51
C PHE A 54 -3.50 18.00 -2.97
N LEU A 55 -2.64 18.62 -3.77
CA LEU A 55 -1.85 19.79 -3.42
C LEU A 55 -2.18 20.98 -4.31
N ASN A 56 -2.39 22.15 -3.70
CA ASN A 56 -2.48 23.43 -4.44
C ASN A 56 -1.11 24.03 -4.75
N ASP A 57 -0.07 23.59 -4.03
CA ASP A 57 1.31 24.04 -4.18
C ASP A 57 2.27 22.87 -3.87
N THR A 58 3.43 22.85 -4.52
CA THR A 58 4.47 21.81 -4.41
C THR A 58 5.80 22.34 -3.86
N ASP A 59 5.87 23.59 -3.42
CA ASP A 59 7.12 24.23 -2.99
C ASP A 59 7.74 23.59 -1.73
N ASP A 60 6.93 23.10 -0.78
CA ASP A 60 7.43 22.40 0.43
C ASP A 60 6.72 21.06 0.71
N VAL A 61 6.93 20.08 -0.18
CA VAL A 61 6.50 18.70 0.05
C VAL A 61 7.33 17.98 1.13
N SER A 62 8.44 18.57 1.60
CA SER A 62 9.35 17.92 2.55
C SER A 62 8.69 17.55 3.87
N THR A 63 7.80 18.42 4.37
CA THR A 63 7.05 18.21 5.62
C THR A 63 6.02 17.09 5.46
N LEU A 64 5.29 17.06 4.35
CA LEU A 64 4.37 15.98 4.00
C LEU A 64 5.11 14.63 3.91
N ALA A 65 6.29 14.62 3.28
CA ALA A 65 7.12 13.43 3.16
C ALA A 65 7.63 12.94 4.53
N LYS A 66 7.95 13.84 5.46
CA LYS A 66 8.28 13.48 6.86
C LYS A 66 7.11 12.78 7.54
N TYR A 67 5.88 13.25 7.34
CA TYR A 67 4.68 12.63 7.91
C TYR A 67 4.43 11.25 7.32
N ALA A 68 4.57 11.08 6.01
CA ALA A 68 4.43 9.77 5.37
C ALA A 68 5.44 8.76 5.92
N ARG A 69 6.73 9.15 6.01
CA ARG A 69 7.78 8.29 6.57
C ARG A 69 7.52 7.87 8.01
N LYS A 70 6.80 8.68 8.80
CA LYS A 70 6.44 8.32 10.18
C LYS A 70 5.55 7.08 10.23
N MET A 71 4.74 6.80 9.20
CA MET A 71 3.95 5.56 9.11
C MET A 71 4.83 4.29 9.11
N SER A 72 6.12 4.42 8.79
CA SER A 72 7.10 3.31 8.88
C SER A 72 7.29 2.78 10.30
N SER A 73 6.84 3.48 11.34
CA SER A 73 6.81 2.92 12.70
C SER A 73 5.71 1.86 12.90
N VAL A 74 4.77 1.76 11.96
CA VAL A 74 3.66 0.79 11.96
C VAL A 74 3.86 -0.27 10.88
N THR A 75 4.14 0.16 9.65
CA THR A 75 4.39 -0.72 8.50
C THR A 75 5.29 -0.02 7.50
N HIS A 76 6.17 -0.76 6.80
CA HIS A 76 6.91 -0.23 5.66
C HIS A 76 6.11 -0.26 4.36
N ALA A 77 4.99 -0.99 4.34
CA ALA A 77 4.05 -1.05 3.23
C ALA A 77 3.07 0.12 3.31
N TRP A 78 3.50 1.28 2.85
CA TRP A 78 2.65 2.46 2.65
C TRP A 78 3.02 3.11 1.32
N GLU A 79 2.06 3.66 0.61
CA GLU A 79 2.24 4.42 -0.61
C GLU A 79 1.42 5.72 -0.53
N VAL A 80 2.01 6.84 -0.94
CA VAL A 80 1.30 8.13 -0.97
C VAL A 80 1.43 8.73 -2.36
N LEU A 81 0.36 8.65 -3.15
CA LEU A 81 0.24 9.29 -4.45
C LEU A 81 0.01 10.79 -4.27
N VAL A 82 0.71 11.59 -5.08
CA VAL A 82 0.64 13.05 -5.04
C VAL A 82 -0.03 13.55 -6.30
N PHE A 83 -1.03 14.40 -6.12
CA PHE A 83 -1.78 15.04 -7.19
C PHE A 83 -1.74 16.56 -7.03
N SER A 84 -1.79 17.29 -8.14
CA SER A 84 -2.18 18.70 -8.10
C SER A 84 -3.69 18.84 -7.81
N SER A 85 -4.17 20.02 -7.42
CA SER A 85 -5.62 20.32 -7.31
C SER A 85 -6.39 20.13 -8.63
N GLN A 86 -5.69 20.17 -9.77
CA GLN A 86 -6.27 19.86 -11.10
C GLN A 86 -6.26 18.35 -11.43
N GLN A 87 -6.03 17.50 -10.43
CA GLN A 87 -6.09 16.03 -10.53
C GLN A 87 -5.03 15.42 -11.47
N LYS A 88 -3.97 16.18 -11.80
CA LYS A 88 -2.76 15.64 -12.44
C LYS A 88 -1.94 14.84 -11.43
N HIS A 89 -1.65 13.58 -11.74
CA HIS A 89 -0.71 12.76 -10.98
C HIS A 89 0.71 13.31 -11.13
N LEU A 90 1.36 13.62 -10.00
CA LEU A 90 2.70 14.21 -9.95
C LEU A 90 3.77 13.18 -9.59
N GLY A 91 3.40 12.07 -8.97
CA GLY A 91 4.31 11.02 -8.52
C GLY A 91 3.92 10.50 -7.14
N HIS A 92 4.89 9.93 -6.45
CA HIS A 92 4.69 9.30 -5.15
C HIS A 92 5.58 9.99 -4.12
N ILE A 93 5.18 10.03 -2.85
CA ILE A 93 6.10 10.49 -1.80
C ILE A 93 7.28 9.53 -1.72
N CYS A 94 8.49 10.09 -1.72
CA CYS A 94 9.72 9.33 -1.61
C CYS A 94 9.99 8.87 -0.17
N TYR A 95 10.39 7.61 -0.02
CA TYR A 95 10.77 7.01 1.26
C TYR A 95 12.10 7.55 1.82
N ARG A 96 12.92 8.21 0.98
CA ARG A 96 14.23 8.74 1.39
C ARG A 96 14.06 9.96 2.28
N LYS A 97 14.92 10.07 3.30
CA LYS A 97 14.92 11.21 4.25
C LYS A 97 15.56 12.47 3.66
N GLU A 98 16.41 12.29 2.66
CA GLU A 98 17.13 13.32 1.93
C GLU A 98 16.70 13.27 0.46
N CYS A 99 16.73 14.40 -0.23
CA CYS A 99 16.41 14.50 -1.65
C CYS A 99 17.19 15.68 -2.27
N PRO A 100 17.92 15.46 -3.37
CA PRO A 100 18.22 14.17 -4.00
C PRO A 100 19.24 13.34 -3.21
N VAL A 101 19.21 12.01 -3.36
CA VAL A 101 20.28 11.10 -2.90
C VAL A 101 21.11 10.53 -4.06
N HIS A 102 20.79 10.95 -5.29
CA HIS A 102 21.46 10.52 -6.52
C HIS A 102 21.57 8.99 -6.69
N SER A 103 20.57 8.24 -6.21
CA SER A 103 20.48 6.80 -6.45
C SER A 103 20.03 6.51 -7.89
N ARG A 104 20.08 5.24 -8.30
CA ARG A 104 19.53 4.79 -9.60
C ARG A 104 18.03 5.10 -9.76
N ASP A 105 17.29 5.15 -8.66
CA ASP A 105 15.87 5.51 -8.65
C ASP A 105 15.69 7.00 -8.93
N CYS A 106 16.61 7.85 -8.44
CA CYS A 106 16.61 9.29 -8.73
C CYS A 106 16.92 9.60 -10.21
N LEU A 107 17.50 8.65 -10.96
CA LEU A 107 17.81 8.84 -12.38
C LEU A 107 16.61 8.59 -13.31
N VAL A 108 15.44 8.26 -12.77
CA VAL A 108 14.21 8.18 -13.56
C VAL A 108 13.84 9.59 -14.04
N PRO A 109 13.58 9.81 -15.34
CA PRO A 109 13.21 11.13 -15.85
C PRO A 109 12.03 11.74 -15.08
N GLY A 110 12.19 12.98 -14.62
CA GLY A 110 11.21 13.71 -13.80
C GLY A 110 11.27 13.44 -12.30
N CYS A 111 12.04 12.45 -11.84
CA CYS A 111 12.22 12.21 -10.41
C CYS A 111 13.02 13.37 -9.77
N GLY A 112 12.47 13.96 -8.72
CA GLY A 112 13.12 15.07 -8.02
C GLY A 112 12.86 16.45 -8.65
N ASP A 113 12.12 16.54 -9.76
CA ASP A 113 11.61 17.83 -10.28
C ASP A 113 10.81 18.56 -9.21
N ILE A 114 10.04 17.80 -8.43
CA ILE A 114 9.49 18.23 -7.14
C ILE A 114 10.25 17.47 -6.05
N SER A 115 10.87 18.21 -5.14
CA SER A 115 11.63 17.61 -4.03
C SER A 115 10.75 16.65 -3.22
N PHE A 116 11.28 15.46 -2.93
CA PHE A 116 10.59 14.36 -2.24
C PHE A 116 9.39 13.73 -2.96
N VAL A 117 9.13 14.10 -4.21
CA VAL A 117 8.18 13.38 -5.07
C VAL A 117 8.99 12.54 -6.06
N GLN A 118 8.88 11.22 -5.93
CA GLN A 118 9.56 10.26 -6.80
C GLN A 118 8.68 9.86 -7.97
N VAL A 119 9.33 9.66 -9.12
CA VAL A 119 8.74 9.03 -10.30
C VAL A 119 9.22 7.59 -10.36
N LEU A 120 8.30 6.64 -10.35
CA LEU A 120 8.64 5.22 -10.36
C LEU A 120 8.89 4.73 -11.79
N ARG A 121 9.98 3.99 -11.98
CA ARG A 121 10.35 3.43 -13.29
C ARG A 121 9.26 2.48 -13.79
N GLY A 122 8.74 2.73 -14.99
CA GLY A 122 7.74 1.87 -15.63
C GLY A 122 6.33 1.99 -15.04
N TYR A 123 6.12 2.86 -14.05
CA TYR A 123 4.80 3.13 -13.52
C TYR A 123 4.01 4.01 -14.48
N THR A 124 2.75 3.63 -14.74
CA THR A 124 1.80 4.43 -15.51
C THR A 124 0.53 4.58 -14.69
N PHE A 125 0.20 5.81 -14.31
CA PHE A 125 -1.02 6.10 -13.56
C PHE A 125 -2.26 5.81 -14.43
N ARG A 126 -3.23 5.08 -13.88
CA ARG A 126 -4.48 4.73 -14.56
C ARG A 126 -5.67 5.28 -13.77
N PRO A 127 -6.26 6.42 -14.18
CA PRO A 127 -7.29 7.10 -13.41
C PRO A 127 -8.53 6.23 -13.22
N GLU A 128 -8.94 5.44 -14.21
CA GLU A 128 -10.14 4.59 -14.09
C GLU A 128 -9.95 3.50 -13.04
N VAL A 129 -8.76 2.93 -12.95
CA VAL A 129 -8.43 1.93 -11.92
C VAL A 129 -8.47 2.60 -10.55
N PHE A 130 -7.74 3.70 -10.39
CA PHE A 130 -7.65 4.45 -9.14
C PHE A 130 -9.01 4.94 -8.62
N LEU A 131 -9.81 5.59 -9.46
CA LEU A 131 -11.12 6.16 -9.09
C LEU A 131 -12.19 5.10 -8.82
N SER A 132 -11.99 3.88 -9.33
CA SER A 132 -12.86 2.74 -9.06
C SER A 132 -12.43 1.94 -7.82
N SER A 133 -11.26 2.19 -7.24
CA SER A 133 -10.85 1.51 -6.00
C SER A 133 -11.76 1.90 -4.82
N PRO A 134 -11.92 1.02 -3.82
CA PRO A 134 -12.48 1.43 -2.53
C PRO A 134 -11.71 2.64 -1.99
N TYR A 135 -12.44 3.61 -1.44
CA TYR A 135 -11.82 4.81 -0.89
C TYR A 135 -12.63 5.39 0.26
N GLN A 136 -11.96 6.23 1.04
CA GLN A 136 -12.51 7.08 2.08
C GLN A 136 -11.79 8.43 2.03
N VAL A 137 -12.56 9.50 1.85
CA VAL A 137 -12.03 10.86 2.03
C VAL A 137 -11.77 11.07 3.51
N LEU A 138 -10.50 11.11 3.91
CA LEU A 138 -10.11 11.27 5.31
C LEU A 138 -10.27 12.73 5.76
N TRP A 139 -10.00 13.67 4.85
CA TRP A 139 -10.16 15.10 5.05
C TRP A 139 -10.13 15.83 3.70
N SER A 140 -10.95 16.89 3.56
CA SER A 140 -10.93 17.77 2.38
C SER A 140 -11.20 19.22 2.80
N ARG A 141 -10.55 20.16 2.11
CA ARG A 141 -10.84 21.60 2.17
C ARG A 141 -11.99 22.01 1.25
N HIS A 142 -12.42 21.10 0.37
CA HIS A 142 -13.43 21.36 -0.66
C HIS A 142 -14.76 20.67 -0.31
N GLN A 143 -15.86 21.29 -0.75
CA GLN A 143 -17.18 20.69 -0.71
C GLN A 143 -17.90 20.97 -2.05
N PRO A 144 -18.14 19.96 -2.91
CA PRO A 144 -17.78 18.55 -2.74
C PRO A 144 -16.25 18.33 -2.71
N SER A 145 -15.82 17.14 -2.25
CA SER A 145 -14.40 16.76 -2.27
C SER A 145 -13.86 16.73 -3.70
N LEU A 146 -12.56 16.98 -3.88
CA LEU A 146 -11.88 16.92 -5.16
C LEU A 146 -11.97 15.52 -5.78
N PHE A 147 -11.84 14.47 -4.96
CA PHE A 147 -11.94 13.09 -5.40
C PHE A 147 -13.35 12.72 -5.84
N ASP A 148 -14.38 13.09 -5.08
CA ASP A 148 -15.78 12.80 -5.47
C ASP A 148 -16.15 13.54 -6.76
N ALA A 149 -15.80 14.83 -6.86
CA ALA A 149 -16.00 15.61 -8.08
C ALA A 149 -15.25 15.02 -9.28
N TRP A 150 -14.04 14.46 -9.06
CA TRP A 150 -13.29 13.77 -10.11
C TRP A 150 -14.02 12.51 -10.57
N ARG A 151 -14.49 11.67 -9.64
CA ARG A 151 -15.24 10.44 -9.96
C ARG A 151 -16.50 10.76 -10.76
N GLU A 152 -17.27 11.75 -10.32
CA GLU A 152 -18.50 12.19 -10.99
C GLU A 152 -18.20 12.64 -12.42
N ARG A 153 -17.19 13.50 -12.61
CA ARG A 153 -16.76 13.98 -13.93
C ARG A 153 -16.31 12.86 -14.86
N MET A 154 -15.71 11.80 -14.32
CA MET A 154 -15.27 10.62 -15.07
C MET A 154 -16.38 9.57 -15.25
N GLY A 155 -17.59 9.80 -14.72
CA GLY A 155 -18.71 8.86 -14.78
C GLY A 155 -18.49 7.56 -13.99
N ILE A 156 -17.60 7.56 -12.99
CA ILE A 156 -17.28 6.38 -12.19
C ILE A 156 -18.29 6.24 -11.06
N THR A 157 -19.29 5.39 -11.25
CA THR A 157 -20.39 5.18 -10.29
C THR A 157 -20.18 3.96 -9.39
N GLN A 158 -19.40 2.97 -9.83
CA GLN A 158 -19.16 1.73 -9.10
C GLN A 158 -17.76 1.72 -8.47
N GLN A 159 -17.68 1.16 -7.26
CA GLN A 159 -16.43 0.77 -6.64
C GLN A 159 -16.16 -0.71 -6.93
N ARG A 160 -14.90 -1.05 -7.17
CA ARG A 160 -14.42 -2.43 -7.18
C ARG A 160 -14.58 -2.98 -5.78
N SER A 161 -15.25 -4.11 -5.65
CA SER A 161 -15.28 -4.84 -4.37
C SER A 161 -13.91 -5.47 -4.10
N PRO A 162 -13.48 -5.54 -2.83
CA PRO A 162 -12.32 -6.35 -2.48
C PRO A 162 -12.56 -7.81 -2.87
N GLU A 163 -11.51 -8.49 -3.27
CA GLU A 163 -11.56 -9.91 -3.58
C GLU A 163 -11.72 -10.70 -2.28
N LEU A 164 -12.87 -11.33 -2.11
CA LEU A 164 -13.18 -12.14 -0.94
C LEU A 164 -12.53 -13.51 -1.11
N LEU A 165 -11.31 -13.64 -0.62
CA LEU A 165 -10.62 -14.93 -0.52
C LEU A 165 -11.05 -15.65 0.76
N GLU A 166 -11.20 -16.97 0.67
CA GLU A 166 -11.39 -17.85 1.82
C GLU A 166 -10.14 -18.73 2.01
N PRO A 167 -9.84 -19.19 3.25
CA PRO A 167 -8.75 -20.15 3.46
C PRO A 167 -8.95 -21.43 2.65
N ILE A 168 -7.88 -21.93 2.04
CA ILE A 168 -7.91 -23.17 1.25
C ILE A 168 -7.22 -24.27 2.05
N MET A 169 -7.87 -25.42 2.26
CA MET A 169 -7.22 -26.59 2.86
C MET A 169 -6.45 -27.37 1.79
N LEU A 170 -5.15 -27.57 2.02
CA LEU A 170 -4.25 -28.31 1.12
C LEU A 170 -3.74 -29.57 1.82
N THR A 171 -3.47 -30.62 1.04
CA THR A 171 -2.86 -31.86 1.54
C THR A 171 -1.35 -31.83 1.34
N CYS A 172 -0.59 -32.06 2.41
CA CYS A 172 0.86 -32.12 2.36
C CYS A 172 1.34 -33.34 1.56
N VAL A 173 2.16 -33.14 0.54
CA VAL A 173 2.71 -34.24 -0.29
C VAL A 173 3.71 -35.14 0.44
N GLU A 174 4.17 -34.74 1.63
CA GLU A 174 5.19 -35.48 2.39
C GLU A 174 4.58 -36.27 3.55
N CYS A 175 3.80 -35.63 4.42
CA CYS A 175 3.16 -36.31 5.56
C CYS A 175 1.69 -36.67 5.34
N GLY A 176 1.06 -36.25 4.24
CA GLY A 176 -0.36 -36.52 3.95
C GLY A 176 -1.36 -35.74 4.80
N ARG A 177 -0.91 -34.94 5.78
CA ARG A 177 -1.81 -34.13 6.64
C ARG A 177 -2.36 -32.93 5.88
N GLU A 178 -3.58 -32.55 6.21
CA GLU A 178 -4.16 -31.29 5.75
C GLU A 178 -3.56 -30.10 6.50
N PHE A 179 -3.38 -28.99 5.81
CA PHE A 179 -2.93 -27.72 6.38
C PHE A 179 -3.62 -26.55 5.68
N GLU A 180 -3.76 -25.44 6.39
CA GLU A 180 -4.43 -24.24 5.89
C GLU A 180 -3.47 -23.40 5.02
N PHE A 181 -3.91 -23.06 3.81
CA PHE A 181 -3.36 -21.99 2.98
C PHE A 181 -4.19 -20.73 3.20
N SER A 182 -3.79 -19.96 4.20
CA SER A 182 -4.53 -18.80 4.69
C SER A 182 -4.63 -17.68 3.65
N VAL A 183 -5.65 -16.83 3.75
CA VAL A 183 -5.84 -15.68 2.84
C VAL A 183 -4.60 -14.78 2.76
N PRO A 184 -3.93 -14.41 3.87
CA PRO A 184 -2.68 -13.63 3.81
C PRO A 184 -1.57 -14.34 3.04
N GLN A 185 -1.42 -15.66 3.19
CA GLN A 185 -0.46 -16.43 2.41
C GLN A 185 -0.83 -16.47 0.92
N GLN A 186 -2.12 -16.62 0.59
CA GLN A 186 -2.60 -16.56 -0.79
C GLN A 186 -2.24 -15.24 -1.46
N LYS A 187 -2.47 -14.12 -0.77
CA LYS A 187 -2.11 -12.77 -1.25
C LYS A 187 -0.60 -12.64 -1.47
N TYR A 188 0.20 -12.99 -0.47
CA TYR A 188 1.66 -12.95 -0.56
C TYR A 188 2.21 -13.80 -1.71
N PHE A 189 1.71 -15.03 -1.86
CA PHE A 189 2.14 -15.93 -2.94
C PHE A 189 1.81 -15.34 -4.31
N ARG A 190 0.60 -14.79 -4.47
CA ARG A 190 0.19 -14.15 -5.72
C ARG A 190 1.05 -12.94 -6.06
N GLU A 191 1.31 -12.06 -5.09
CA GLU A 191 2.13 -10.87 -5.27
C GLU A 191 3.56 -11.23 -5.70
N MET A 192 4.13 -12.27 -5.10
CA MET A 192 5.47 -12.77 -5.45
C MET A 192 5.51 -13.63 -6.72
N GLY A 193 4.36 -13.94 -7.33
CA GLY A 193 4.27 -14.86 -8.47
C GLY A 193 4.58 -16.32 -8.12
N PHE A 194 4.43 -16.70 -6.86
CA PHE A 194 4.64 -18.05 -6.36
C PHE A 194 3.41 -18.95 -6.59
N VAL A 195 3.68 -20.25 -6.73
CA VAL A 195 2.64 -21.27 -6.77
C VAL A 195 2.25 -21.71 -5.35
N PRO A 196 1.00 -22.12 -5.10
CA PRO A 196 0.56 -22.58 -3.79
C PRO A 196 1.50 -23.63 -3.15
N PRO A 197 1.66 -23.62 -1.82
CA PRO A 197 2.57 -24.52 -1.13
C PRO A 197 2.10 -25.97 -1.26
N LYS A 198 3.04 -26.89 -1.49
CA LYS A 198 2.75 -28.34 -1.60
C LYS A 198 2.96 -29.09 -0.28
N ARG A 199 3.57 -28.46 0.72
CA ARG A 199 3.97 -29.05 1.99
C ARG A 199 3.50 -28.17 3.14
N CYS A 200 3.16 -28.79 4.26
CA CYS A 200 2.95 -28.07 5.51
C CYS A 200 4.27 -27.50 6.04
N GLU A 201 4.17 -26.51 6.92
CA GLU A 201 5.31 -25.81 7.54
C GLU A 201 6.31 -26.78 8.18
N ASP A 202 5.85 -27.72 9.00
CA ASP A 202 6.72 -28.74 9.64
C ASP A 202 7.60 -29.51 8.63
N CYS A 203 7.01 -29.94 7.49
CA CYS A 203 7.75 -30.68 6.48
C CYS A 203 8.67 -29.80 5.64
N LEU A 204 8.36 -28.50 5.52
CA LEU A 204 9.27 -27.53 4.89
C LEU A 204 10.50 -27.31 5.78
N ILE A 205 10.30 -27.04 7.07
CA ILE A 205 11.37 -26.82 8.04
C ILE A 205 12.28 -28.06 8.12
N ALA A 206 11.70 -29.24 8.32
CA ALA A 206 12.48 -30.49 8.40
C ALA A 206 13.29 -30.76 7.12
N ARG A 207 12.78 -30.36 5.95
CA ARG A 207 13.50 -30.50 4.69
C ARG A 207 14.64 -29.50 4.57
N ASP A 208 14.42 -28.25 4.95
CA ASP A 208 15.45 -27.22 4.92
C ASP A 208 16.59 -27.54 5.90
N GLU A 209 16.27 -28.03 7.11
CA GLU A 209 17.25 -28.53 8.08
C GLU A 209 18.09 -29.69 7.51
N ARG A 210 17.45 -30.71 6.91
CA ARG A 210 18.17 -31.82 6.25
C ARG A 210 19.12 -31.32 5.18
N ARG A 211 18.68 -30.37 4.36
CA ARG A 211 19.50 -29.79 3.29
C ARG A 211 20.71 -29.03 3.84
N LEU A 212 20.54 -28.23 4.90
CA LEU A 212 21.63 -27.49 5.52
C LEU A 212 22.69 -28.41 6.14
N LEU A 213 22.26 -29.52 6.75
CA LEU A 213 23.15 -30.57 7.26
C LEU A 213 23.93 -31.26 6.12
N GLU A 214 23.27 -31.60 5.02
CA GLU A 214 23.91 -32.21 3.84
C GLU A 214 24.92 -31.28 3.16
N GLU A 215 24.65 -29.97 3.14
CA GLU A 215 25.52 -28.94 2.58
C GLU A 215 26.62 -28.47 3.56
N GLY A 216 26.64 -28.97 4.80
CA GLY A 216 27.68 -28.69 5.80
C GLY A 216 27.61 -27.28 6.43
N TRP A 217 26.43 -26.66 6.43
CA TRP A 217 26.20 -25.34 7.06
C TRP A 217 25.75 -25.43 8.53
N LEU A 218 25.45 -26.64 9.01
CA LEU A 218 25.10 -27.01 10.39
C LEU A 218 25.94 -28.20 10.82
#